data_AF-A0A3D1BBX3-F1
#
_entry.id   AF-A0A3D1BBX3-F1
#
_cell.length_a   1.000
_cell.length_b   1.000
_cell.length_c   1.000
_cell.angle_alpha   90.00
_cell.angle_beta   90.00
_cell.angle_gamma   90.00
#
_symmetry.space_group_name_H-M   'P 1'
#
loop_
_entity.id
_entity.type
_entity.pdbx_description
1 polymer ?
#
loop_
_entity_poly.entity_id
_entity_poly.type
_entity_poly.pdbx_seq_one_letter_code
_entity_poly.pdbx_strand_id
1 'polypeptide(L)'
;MSATRKLRLGPLPKTESTKLTFLCPAGLKADLDRYASMHAQTYGETVDAVTLIPHMLEVFMAGDRAFKKRAENRPGRHGLSGA
;
A
#
# COMPACT_ATOMS: atom_id res chain seq x y z
N MET A 1 3.18 46.57 3.44
CA MET A 1 3.78 45.32 3.92
C MET A 1 2.70 44.51 4.64
N SER A 2 2.18 43.44 4.02
CA SER A 2 1.12 42.64 4.63
C SER A 2 1.71 41.31 5.11
N ALA A 3 1.71 41.09 6.42
CA ALA A 3 2.29 39.92 7.06
C ALA A 3 1.40 38.69 6.82
N THR A 4 1.86 37.77 5.96
CA THR A 4 1.28 36.44 5.81
C THR A 4 1.59 35.64 7.07
N ARG A 5 0.63 35.58 7.99
CA ARG A 5 0.65 34.64 9.13
C ARG A 5 0.62 33.22 8.58
N LYS A 6 1.78 32.60 8.41
CA LYS A 6 1.90 31.16 8.09
C LYS A 6 1.25 30.38 9.22
N LEU A 7 0.23 29.58 8.90
CA LEU A 7 -0.37 28.64 9.84
C LEU A 7 0.72 27.66 10.31
N ARG A 8 0.70 27.33 11.61
CA ARG A 8 1.66 26.37 12.21
C ARG A 8 1.46 24.95 11.67
N LEU A 9 0.30 24.68 11.10
CA LEU A 9 0.00 23.47 10.34
C LEU A 9 0.37 23.72 8.87
N GLY A 10 1.37 23.00 8.39
CA GLY A 10 1.69 22.93 6.97
C GLY A 10 0.56 22.26 6.18
N PRO A 11 0.66 22.20 4.84
CA PRO A 11 -0.33 21.49 4.04
C PRO A 11 -0.49 20.06 4.56
N LEU A 12 -1.74 19.60 4.68
CA LEU A 12 -2.01 18.22 5.09
C LEU A 12 -1.39 17.25 4.09
N PRO A 13 -0.86 16.10 4.54
CA PRO A 13 -0.36 15.07 3.65
C PRO A 13 -1.48 14.66 2.69
N LYS A 14 -1.17 14.62 1.39
CA LYS A 14 -2.10 14.11 0.38
C LYS A 14 -2.10 12.59 0.46
N THR A 15 -3.23 12.01 0.81
CA THR A 15 -3.45 10.57 0.60
C THR A 15 -3.76 10.36 -0.87
N GLU A 16 -2.76 9.92 -1.63
CA GLU A 16 -2.92 9.60 -3.05
C GLU A 16 -3.23 8.12 -3.21
N SER A 17 -4.37 7.82 -3.83
CA SER A 17 -4.76 6.45 -4.20
C SER A 17 -4.69 6.30 -5.71
N THR A 18 -4.00 5.25 -6.18
CA THR A 18 -3.92 4.92 -7.61
C THR A 18 -4.79 3.70 -7.90
N LYS A 19 -5.73 3.82 -8.84
CA LYS A 19 -6.53 2.68 -9.31
C LYS A 19 -5.69 1.82 -10.26
N LEU A 20 -5.55 0.54 -9.94
CA LEU A 20 -4.93 -0.45 -10.81
C LEU A 20 -6.02 -1.38 -11.38
N THR A 21 -5.84 -1.84 -12.62
CA THR A 21 -6.73 -2.81 -13.26
C THR A 21 -5.87 -3.90 -13.88
N PHE A 22 -6.19 -5.15 -13.57
CA PHE A 22 -5.50 -6.32 -14.10
C PHE A 22 -6.51 -7.41 -14.43
N LEU A 23 -6.16 -8.26 -15.39
CA LEU A 23 -6.91 -9.48 -15.67
C LEU A 23 -6.55 -10.51 -14.60
N CYS A 24 -7.50 -10.84 -13.73
CA CYS A 24 -7.32 -11.88 -12.72
C CYS A 24 -7.68 -13.24 -13.33
N PRO A 25 -6.74 -14.20 -13.40
CA PRO A 25 -7.07 -15.57 -13.80
C PRO A 25 -8.16 -16.16 -12.90
N ALA A 26 -9.09 -16.93 -13.49
CA ALA A 26 -10.24 -17.46 -12.75
C ALA A 26 -9.85 -18.30 -11.52
N GLY A 27 -8.79 -19.12 -11.63
CA GLY A 27 -8.27 -19.90 -10.50
C GLY A 27 -7.80 -19.02 -9.35
N LEU A 28 -7.05 -17.95 -9.66
CA LEU A 28 -6.59 -17.00 -8.64
C LEU A 28 -7.77 -16.29 -7.96
N LYS A 29 -8.81 -15.90 -8.70
CA LYS A 29 -10.01 -15.31 -8.10
C LYS A 29 -10.71 -16.27 -7.13
N ALA A 30 -10.84 -17.55 -7.50
CA ALA A 30 -11.45 -18.56 -6.63
C ALA A 30 -10.67 -18.77 -5.33
N ASP A 31 -9.33 -18.79 -5.40
CA ASP A 31 -8.48 -18.92 -4.22
C ASP A 31 -8.57 -17.68 -3.31
N LEU A 32 -8.61 -16.48 -3.89
CA LEU A 32 -8.80 -15.23 -3.15
C LEU A 32 -10.16 -15.18 -2.43
N ASP A 33 -11.23 -15.63 -3.08
CA ASP A 33 -12.57 -15.70 -2.48
C ASP A 33 -12.65 -16.69 -1.32
N ARG A 34 -11.98 -17.84 -1.49
CA ARG A 34 -11.84 -18.82 -0.41
C ARG A 34 -11.08 -18.23 0.77
N TYR A 35 -9.98 -17.53 0.52
CA TYR A 35 -9.20 -16.90 1.57
C TYR A 35 -10.03 -15.85 2.33
N ALA A 36 -10.77 -15.00 1.60
CA ALA A 36 -11.67 -14.02 2.19
C ALA A 36 -12.75 -14.67 3.08
N SER A 37 -13.31 -15.80 2.63
CA SER A 37 -14.27 -16.58 3.40
C SER A 37 -13.65 -17.17 4.67
N MET A 38 -12.40 -17.64 4.62
CA MET A 38 -11.68 -18.14 5.80
C MET A 38 -11.34 -17.01 6.78
N HIS A 39 -10.96 -15.84 6.28
CA HIS A 39 -10.72 -14.65 7.09
C HIS A 39 -11.99 -14.26 7.85
N ALA A 40 -13.14 -14.24 7.17
CA ALA A 40 -14.43 -13.94 7.80
C ALA A 40 -14.82 -14.94 8.89
N GLN A 41 -14.57 -16.23 8.67
CA GLN A 41 -14.77 -17.26 9.70
C GLN A 41 -13.86 -17.06 10.91
N THR A 42 -12.64 -16.56 10.71
CA THR A 42 -11.65 -16.36 11.78
C THR A 42 -11.94 -15.11 12.60
N TYR A 43 -12.34 -14.02 11.96
CA TYR A 43 -12.45 -12.70 12.60
C TYR A 43 -13.89 -12.20 12.75
N GLY A 44 -14.88 -12.95 12.26
CA GLY A 44 -16.31 -12.63 12.37
C GLY A 44 -16.79 -11.53 11.42
N GLU A 45 -15.92 -10.98 10.58
CA GLU A 45 -16.24 -9.91 9.64
C GLU A 45 -16.08 -10.37 8.19
N THR A 46 -17.16 -10.27 7.42
CA THR A 46 -17.14 -10.57 5.99
C THR A 46 -16.37 -9.48 5.25
N VAL A 47 -15.31 -9.89 4.56
CA VAL A 47 -14.45 -9.03 3.74
C VAL A 47 -14.39 -9.58 2.31
N ASP A 48 -14.31 -8.71 1.31
CA ASP A 48 -14.05 -9.11 -0.09
C ASP A 48 -12.54 -9.31 -0.30
N ALA A 49 -12.19 -10.25 -1.18
CA ALA A 49 -10.86 -10.36 -1.76
C ALA A 49 -10.29 -9.00 -2.20
N VAL A 50 -11.09 -8.14 -2.84
CA VAL A 50 -10.64 -6.81 -3.32
C VAL A 50 -10.12 -5.93 -2.17
N THR A 51 -10.70 -6.05 -0.99
CA THR A 51 -10.25 -5.34 0.22
C THR A 51 -8.98 -5.95 0.79
N LEU A 52 -8.80 -7.26 0.68
CA LEU A 52 -7.63 -7.96 1.21
C LEU A 52 -6.39 -7.84 0.30
N ILE A 53 -6.57 -7.76 -1.02
CA ILE A 53 -5.48 -7.75 -2.00
C ILE A 53 -4.43 -6.66 -1.68
N PRO A 54 -4.78 -5.38 -1.42
CA PRO A 54 -3.79 -4.37 -1.07
C PRO A 54 -2.92 -4.77 0.13
N HIS A 55 -3.55 -5.27 1.21
CA HIS A 55 -2.84 -5.70 2.42
C HIS A 55 -1.95 -6.92 2.17
N MET A 56 -2.43 -7.90 1.40
CA MET A 56 -1.64 -9.06 1.00
C MET A 56 -0.39 -8.63 0.21
N LEU A 57 -0.53 -7.70 -0.72
CA LEU A 57 0.58 -7.18 -1.52
C LEU A 57 1.57 -6.38 -0.67
N GLU A 58 1.10 -5.56 0.27
CA GLU A 58 1.96 -4.85 1.22
C GLU A 58 2.80 -5.82 2.06
N VAL A 59 2.17 -6.84 2.64
CA VAL A 59 2.87 -7.88 3.43
C VAL A 59 3.85 -8.66 2.55
N PHE A 60 3.46 -9.01 1.32
CA PHE A 60 4.34 -9.69 0.37
C PHE A 60 5.58 -8.85 0.05
N MET A 61 5.41 -7.58 -0.32
CA MET A 61 6.51 -6.66 -0.64
C MET A 61 7.41 -6.39 0.58
N ALA A 62 6.82 -6.30 1.77
CA ALA A 62 7.56 -6.17 3.02
C ALA A 62 8.32 -7.46 3.39
N GLY A 63 7.82 -8.64 3.01
CA GLY A 63 8.46 -9.92 3.26
C GLY A 63 9.63 -10.24 2.29
N ASP A 64 9.62 -9.68 1.08
CA ASP A 64 10.63 -9.97 0.06
C ASP A 64 11.97 -9.25 0.35
N ARG A 65 12.87 -9.97 1.05
CA ARG A 65 14.22 -9.48 1.38
C ARG A 65 15.09 -9.25 0.14
N ALA A 66 14.93 -10.05 -0.90
CA ALA A 66 15.73 -9.90 -2.13
C ALA A 66 15.33 -8.63 -2.87
N PHE A 67 14.03 -8.34 -2.91
CA PHE A 67 13.49 -7.08 -3.40
C PHE A 67 14.01 -5.88 -2.60
N LYS A 68 13.95 -5.93 -1.27
CA LYS A 68 14.46 -4.85 -0.39
C LYS A 68 15.94 -4.54 -0.60
N LYS A 69 16.81 -5.56 -0.62
CA LYS A 69 18.25 -5.39 -0.86
C LYS A 69 18.55 -4.70 -2.20
N ARG A 70 17.77 -5.00 -3.23
CA ARG A 70 17.92 -4.35 -4.56
C ARG A 70 17.34 -2.94 -4.58
N ALA A 71 16.29 -2.68 -3.81
CA ALA A 71 15.69 -1.35 -3.68
C ALA A 71 16.61 -0.36 -2.94
N GLU A 72 17.35 -0.83 -1.92
CA GLU A 72 18.35 -0.04 -1.17
C GLU A 72 19.56 0.33 -2.03
N ASN A 73 19.97 -0.56 -2.93
CA ASN A 73 21.06 -0.32 -3.90
C ASN A 73 20.66 0.56 -5.08
N ARG A 74 19.48 1.20 -5.07
CA ARG A 74 19.13 2.20 -6.09
C ARG A 74 19.81 3.54 -5.75
N PRO A 75 20.78 4.02 -6.56
CA PRO A 75 21.36 5.35 -6.34
C PRO A 75 20.27 6.39 -6.63
N GLY A 76 19.76 7.06 -5.59
CA GLY A 76 18.81 8.17 -5.76
C GLY A 76 17.79 8.44 -4.66
N ARG A 77 17.76 7.70 -3.54
CA ARG A 77 16.85 8.03 -2.41
C ARG A 77 17.55 8.66 -1.19
N HIS A 78 18.82 9.01 -1.31
CA HIS A 78 19.56 9.83 -0.34
C HIS A 78 19.83 11.20 -0.98
N GLY A 79 18.93 12.16 -0.77
CA GLY A 79 19.14 13.48 -1.35
C GLY A 79 17.98 14.43 -1.14
N LEU A 80 17.48 14.57 0.08
CA LEU A 80 16.75 15.76 0.56
C LEU A 80 16.87 15.83 2.09
N SER A 81 18.07 16.11 2.59
CA SER A 81 18.26 16.70 3.91
C SER A 81 19.46 17.64 3.82
N GLY A 82 19.20 18.94 3.85
CA GLY A 82 20.23 19.98 3.80
C GLY A 82 19.92 21.09 2.81
N ALA A 83 19.05 22.02 3.21
CA ALA A 83 19.10 23.45 2.87
C ALA A 83 18.27 24.21 3.91
#